data_AF-A0A4Y2M3S1-F1
#
_entry.id   AF-A0A4Y2M3S1-F1
#
_cell.length_a   1.000
_cell.length_b   1.000
_cell.length_c   1.000
_cell.angle_alpha   90.00
_cell.angle_beta   90.00
_cell.angle_gamma   90.00
#
_symmetry.space_group_name_H-M   'P 1'
#
loop_
_entity.id
_entity.type
_entity.pdbx_description
1 polymer ?
#
loop_
_entity_poly.entity_id
_entity_poly.type
_entity_poly.pdbx_seq_one_letter_code
_entity_poly.pdbx_strand_id
1 'polypeptide(L)'
;MVGRKPGYFIIVPILISALLATGMQRIRYEADPEYLFSPTDGPAKQERWTIETLFPMNLTKDFDVGRMTRISPFARIMIEAKNGKSIFDKEVFADLVKIDKMVNNITIWHNHRLWKYKNMCAKKNRRCFENTILEFADRLDDMEKGKYSIDYPLMINEVTFKVFFSAAFLGGVKTDEFNMIESARAVNFLYFLETGPIKTERANVWEAAFLQLMEETEFEHINIAYYTSLTLSAELEKNTISVLPLFSVTVVIMLAFSVSTCMMLDWVKSKPWLGVLGCFSSAVAVAAAFGLTVYCGLEFIGLNLAAPFLMLGK
;
A
#
# COMPACT_ATOMS: atom_id res chain seq x y z
N MET A 1 -3.48 33.15 44.77
CA MET A 1 -3.24 33.99 43.58
C MET A 1 -4.30 33.77 42.50
N VAL A 2 -4.52 32.53 42.03
CA VAL A 2 -5.50 32.20 40.98
C VAL A 2 -6.94 32.57 41.37
N GLY A 3 -7.40 32.22 42.59
CA GLY A 3 -8.75 32.56 43.06
C GLY A 3 -9.06 34.06 43.26
N ARG A 4 -8.04 34.95 43.22
CA ARG A 4 -8.22 36.40 43.34
C ARG A 4 -8.50 37.09 42.00
N LYS A 5 -8.09 36.50 40.87
CA LYS A 5 -8.32 37.03 39.51
C LYS A 5 -8.57 35.89 38.51
N PRO A 6 -9.67 35.14 38.64
CA PRO A 6 -9.89 33.90 37.87
C PRO A 6 -9.95 34.13 36.36
N GLY A 7 -10.53 35.24 35.90
CA GLY A 7 -10.71 35.49 34.46
C GLY A 7 -9.41 35.50 33.66
N TYR A 8 -8.35 36.16 34.16
CA TYR A 8 -7.06 36.23 33.45
C TYR A 8 -6.41 34.85 33.31
N PHE A 9 -6.46 34.03 34.36
CA PHE A 9 -5.87 32.68 34.36
C PHE A 9 -6.67 31.65 33.55
N ILE A 10 -7.90 31.97 33.13
CA ILE A 10 -8.70 31.12 32.24
C ILE A 10 -8.54 31.58 30.78
N ILE A 11 -8.68 32.88 30.54
CA ILE A 11 -8.68 33.43 29.18
C ILE A 11 -7.30 33.29 28.52
N VAL A 12 -6.22 33.59 29.26
CA VAL A 12 -4.87 33.59 28.68
C VAL A 12 -4.46 32.18 28.20
N PRO A 13 -4.57 31.10 29.00
CA PRO A 13 -4.25 29.76 28.52
C PRO A 13 -5.14 29.32 27.35
N ILE A 14 -6.44 29.63 27.36
CA ILE A 14 -7.34 29.28 26.25
C ILE A 14 -6.91 29.95 24.94
N LEU A 15 -6.56 31.24 24.98
CA LEU A 15 -6.07 31.96 23.80
C LEU A 15 -4.74 31.41 23.30
N ILE A 16 -3.81 31.07 24.20
CA ILE A 16 -2.54 30.45 23.84
C ILE A 16 -2.78 29.07 23.20
N SER A 17 -3.61 28.23 23.81
CA SER A 17 -3.96 26.91 23.25
C SER A 17 -4.65 27.02 21.90
N ALA A 18 -5.56 27.99 21.72
CA ALA A 18 -6.20 28.25 20.44
C ALA A 18 -5.19 28.69 19.37
N LEU A 19 -4.25 29.58 19.73
CA LEU A 19 -3.19 30.02 18.84
C LEU A 19 -2.27 28.85 18.45
N LEU A 20 -1.88 27.99 19.39
CA LEU A 20 -1.10 26.79 19.09
C LEU A 20 -1.87 25.82 18.19
N ALA A 21 -3.16 25.61 18.46
CA ALA A 21 -4.01 24.72 17.66
C ALA A 21 -4.17 25.18 16.19
N THR A 22 -3.97 26.47 15.88
CA THR A 22 -3.95 26.93 14.47
C THR A 22 -2.87 26.26 13.62
N GLY A 23 -1.83 25.67 14.24
CA GLY A 23 -0.81 24.90 13.54
C GLY A 23 -1.38 23.72 12.74
N MET A 24 -2.54 23.18 13.14
CA MET A 24 -3.26 22.14 12.39
C MET A 24 -3.62 22.55 10.95
N GLN A 25 -3.67 23.85 10.63
CA GLN A 25 -3.88 24.33 9.26
C GLN A 25 -2.71 24.03 8.32
N ARG A 26 -1.50 23.81 8.86
CA ARG A 26 -0.27 23.52 8.10
C ARG A 26 0.10 22.05 8.14
N ILE A 27 -0.87 21.17 8.40
CA ILE A 27 -0.64 19.74 8.52
C ILE A 27 -0.08 19.18 7.22
N ARG A 28 1.07 18.51 7.31
CA ARG A 28 1.64 17.73 6.20
C ARG A 28 1.44 16.26 6.53
N TYR A 29 0.57 15.61 5.76
CA TYR A 29 0.28 14.20 5.93
C TYR A 29 1.35 13.35 5.23
N GLU A 30 1.87 12.34 5.91
CA GLU A 30 2.81 11.38 5.36
C GLU A 30 2.28 9.96 5.53
N ALA A 31 2.33 9.18 4.45
CA ALA A 31 1.74 7.86 4.34
C ALA A 31 2.68 6.82 3.73
N ASP A 32 3.90 7.20 3.33
CA ASP A 32 4.87 6.27 2.78
C ASP A 32 5.36 5.29 3.87
N PRO A 33 5.02 3.99 3.78
CA PRO A 33 5.44 3.02 4.78
C PRO A 33 6.96 2.85 4.84
N GLU A 34 7.69 3.04 3.72
CA GLU A 34 9.15 2.95 3.75
C GLU A 34 9.73 4.06 4.64
N TYR A 35 9.22 5.28 4.53
CA TYR A 35 9.65 6.40 5.35
C TYR A 35 9.22 6.24 6.82
N LEU A 36 8.01 5.76 7.08
CA LEU A 36 7.46 5.66 8.43
C LEU A 36 8.07 4.53 9.27
N PHE A 37 8.49 3.43 8.64
CA PHE A 37 8.97 2.23 9.35
C PHE A 37 10.47 1.96 9.17
N SER A 38 11.19 2.74 8.36
CA SER A 38 12.65 2.61 8.21
C SER A 38 13.40 3.88 8.65
N PRO A 39 14.54 3.74 9.34
CA PRO A 39 15.35 4.89 9.71
C PRO A 39 15.89 5.60 8.46
N THR A 40 15.88 6.94 8.49
CA THR A 40 16.39 7.77 7.40
C THR A 40 17.91 7.71 7.27
N ASP A 41 18.62 7.49 8.39
CA ASP A 41 20.08 7.43 8.48
C ASP A 41 20.60 6.05 8.93
N GLY A 42 20.02 4.99 8.38
CA GLY A 42 20.43 3.61 8.67
C GLY A 42 21.57 3.12 7.75
N PRO A 43 22.39 2.13 8.18
CA PRO A 43 23.41 1.51 7.33
C PRO A 43 22.87 1.04 5.97
N ALA A 44 21.66 0.47 5.95
CA ALA A 44 20.99 0.03 4.72
C ALA A 44 20.75 1.17 3.71
N LYS A 45 20.53 2.42 4.17
CA LYS A 45 20.36 3.58 3.30
C LYS A 45 21.71 4.02 2.70
N GLN A 46 22.81 3.90 3.45
CA GLN A 46 24.16 4.16 2.95
C GLN A 46 24.61 3.10 1.92
N GLU A 47 24.34 1.83 2.19
CA GLU A 47 24.58 0.73 1.25
C GLU A 47 23.77 0.93 -0.04
N ARG A 48 22.48 1.26 0.08
CA ARG A 48 21.63 1.59 -1.06
C ARG A 48 22.16 2.76 -1.87
N TRP A 49 22.61 3.83 -1.21
CA TRP A 49 23.21 4.98 -1.90
C TRP A 49 24.48 4.60 -2.67
N THR A 50 25.30 3.73 -2.08
CA THR A 50 26.50 3.18 -2.75
C THR A 50 26.13 2.36 -3.98
N ILE A 51 25.13 1.47 -3.86
CA ILE A 51 24.62 0.67 -5.00
C ILE A 51 24.02 1.56 -6.09
N GLU A 52 23.20 2.55 -5.72
CA GLU A 52 22.59 3.49 -6.68
C GLU A 52 23.63 4.36 -7.40
N THR A 53 24.76 4.66 -6.74
CA THR A 53 25.88 5.40 -7.33
C THR A 53 26.71 4.53 -8.28
N LEU A 54 27.00 3.28 -7.91
CA LEU A 54 27.80 2.34 -8.71
C LEU A 54 27.01 1.70 -9.86
N PHE A 55 25.71 1.44 -9.66
CA PHE A 55 24.85 0.71 -10.58
C PHE A 55 23.54 1.47 -10.88
N PRO A 56 23.61 2.69 -11.45
CA PRO A 56 22.42 3.51 -11.67
C PRO A 56 21.39 2.78 -12.55
N MET A 57 20.14 2.77 -12.11
CA MET A 57 19.03 2.15 -12.83
C MET A 57 18.24 3.19 -13.62
N ASN A 58 18.03 2.92 -14.91
CA ASN A 58 17.14 3.71 -15.74
C ASN A 58 15.90 2.90 -16.13
N LEU A 59 14.79 3.15 -15.46
CA LEU A 59 13.52 2.44 -15.65
C LEU A 59 12.95 2.57 -17.08
N THR A 60 13.35 3.60 -17.84
CA THR A 60 12.85 3.85 -19.20
C THR A 60 13.66 3.13 -20.29
N LYS A 61 14.89 2.67 -20.00
CA LYS A 61 15.79 2.08 -21.00
C LYS A 61 16.32 0.70 -20.64
N ASP A 62 16.81 0.57 -19.41
CA ASP A 62 17.61 -0.57 -18.94
C ASP A 62 17.04 -1.11 -17.63
N PHE A 63 15.73 -1.36 -17.62
CA PHE A 63 15.06 -1.98 -16.48
C PHE A 63 15.51 -3.43 -16.31
N ASP A 64 15.86 -3.79 -15.09
CA ASP A 64 16.14 -5.17 -14.69
C ASP A 64 15.69 -5.39 -13.25
N VAL A 65 14.91 -6.45 -13.01
CA VAL A 65 14.32 -6.73 -11.69
C VAL A 65 15.42 -6.97 -10.65
N GLY A 66 16.52 -7.63 -11.03
CA GLY A 66 17.62 -7.94 -10.11
C GLY A 66 18.46 -6.73 -9.69
N ARG A 67 18.28 -5.58 -10.33
CA ARG A 67 19.00 -4.33 -10.03
C ARG A 67 18.17 -3.34 -9.19
N MET A 68 16.95 -3.71 -8.79
CA MET A 68 16.04 -2.81 -8.10
C MET A 68 16.49 -2.57 -6.65
N THR A 69 16.76 -1.31 -6.30
CA THR A 69 17.09 -0.89 -4.92
C THR A 69 15.93 -0.22 -4.20
N ARG A 70 14.95 0.31 -4.96
CA ARG A 70 13.75 0.98 -4.46
C ARG A 70 12.52 0.18 -4.86
N ILE A 71 11.47 0.23 -4.04
CA ILE A 71 10.15 -0.22 -4.45
C ILE A 71 9.64 0.80 -5.49
N SER A 72 9.76 0.46 -6.77
CA SER A 72 9.15 1.22 -7.86
C SER A 72 7.70 0.77 -7.98
N PRO A 73 6.74 1.69 -8.25
CA PRO A 73 5.39 1.36 -8.66
C PRO A 73 5.30 0.12 -9.55
N PHE A 74 4.51 -0.84 -9.10
CA PHE A 74 4.33 -2.15 -9.69
C PHE A 74 2.97 -2.72 -9.30
N ALA A 75 2.49 -3.65 -10.13
CA ALA A 75 1.38 -4.52 -9.81
C ALA A 75 1.82 -5.97 -9.91
N ARG A 76 1.45 -6.77 -8.90
CA ARG A 76 1.68 -8.20 -8.88
C ARG A 76 0.35 -8.94 -8.76
N ILE A 77 0.21 -9.98 -9.56
CA ILE A 77 -0.94 -10.90 -9.52
C ILE A 77 -0.39 -12.30 -9.25
N MET A 78 -0.83 -12.92 -8.17
CA MET A 78 -0.65 -14.33 -7.89
C MET A 78 -1.92 -15.05 -8.33
N ILE A 79 -1.78 -16.00 -9.24
CA ILE A 79 -2.90 -16.72 -9.84
C ILE A 79 -2.75 -18.18 -9.46
N GLU A 80 -3.79 -18.75 -8.86
CA GLU A 80 -3.85 -20.15 -8.44
C GLU A 80 -4.93 -20.88 -9.24
N ALA A 81 -4.62 -22.07 -9.75
CA ALA A 81 -5.59 -22.92 -10.42
C ALA A 81 -6.59 -23.52 -9.41
N LYS A 82 -7.90 -23.44 -9.71
CA LYS A 82 -8.95 -24.04 -8.87
C LYS A 82 -9.02 -25.56 -9.05
N ASN A 83 -9.62 -26.24 -8.06
CA ASN A 83 -9.93 -27.67 -8.10
C ASN A 83 -8.72 -28.60 -8.32
N GLY A 84 -7.50 -28.15 -7.96
CA GLY A 84 -6.29 -28.94 -8.15
C GLY A 84 -5.85 -29.10 -9.61
N LYS A 85 -6.41 -28.28 -10.51
CA LYS A 85 -5.97 -28.17 -11.91
C LYS A 85 -4.54 -27.64 -12.01
N SER A 86 -3.93 -27.82 -13.17
CA SER A 86 -2.62 -27.27 -13.49
C SER A 86 -2.78 -25.90 -14.15
N ILE A 87 -1.81 -25.01 -13.93
CA ILE A 87 -1.72 -23.74 -14.64
C ILE A 87 -1.57 -23.95 -16.17
N PHE A 88 -1.04 -25.10 -16.59
CA PHE A 88 -0.88 -25.44 -18.00
C PHE A 88 -2.14 -26.01 -18.66
N ASP A 89 -3.23 -26.20 -17.91
CA ASP A 89 -4.50 -26.63 -18.50
C ASP A 89 -5.08 -25.52 -19.39
N LYS A 90 -5.59 -25.87 -20.58
CA LYS A 90 -6.01 -24.89 -21.60
C LYS A 90 -7.04 -23.88 -21.10
N GLU A 91 -7.99 -24.33 -20.29
CA GLU A 91 -9.04 -23.48 -19.71
C GLU A 91 -8.43 -22.45 -18.75
N VAL A 92 -7.52 -22.91 -17.87
CA VAL A 92 -6.81 -22.06 -16.91
C VAL A 92 -5.90 -21.08 -17.64
N PHE A 93 -5.17 -21.56 -18.64
CA PHE A 93 -4.24 -20.73 -19.41
C PHE A 93 -4.97 -19.69 -20.28
N ALA A 94 -6.17 -19.99 -20.78
CA ALA A 94 -7.00 -19.01 -21.47
C ALA A 94 -7.39 -17.85 -20.54
N ASP A 95 -7.72 -18.15 -19.28
CA ASP A 95 -7.98 -17.15 -18.24
C ASP A 95 -6.72 -16.31 -17.92
N LEU A 96 -5.52 -16.93 -17.91
CA LEU A 96 -4.25 -16.22 -17.77
C LEU A 96 -4.02 -15.18 -18.89
N VAL A 97 -4.22 -15.60 -20.15
CA VAL A 97 -4.07 -14.72 -21.31
C VAL A 97 -5.12 -13.60 -21.28
N LYS A 98 -6.33 -13.89 -20.78
CA LYS A 98 -7.38 -12.90 -20.59
C LYS A 98 -6.99 -11.84 -19.56
N ILE A 99 -6.44 -12.24 -18.41
CA ILE A 99 -5.91 -11.31 -17.38
C ILE A 99 -4.86 -10.39 -18.00
N ASP A 100 -3.87 -10.94 -18.70
CA ASP A 100 -2.80 -10.13 -19.27
C ASP A 100 -3.33 -9.10 -20.29
N LYS A 101 -4.30 -9.49 -21.13
CA LYS A 101 -4.97 -8.58 -22.06
C LYS A 101 -5.73 -7.47 -21.32
N MET A 102 -6.41 -7.79 -20.23
CA MET A 102 -7.14 -6.81 -19.42
C MET A 102 -6.19 -5.78 -18.81
N VAL A 103 -5.11 -6.22 -18.17
CA VAL A 103 -4.10 -5.35 -17.57
C VAL A 103 -3.44 -4.45 -18.62
N ASN A 104 -3.09 -5.00 -19.78
CA ASN A 104 -2.52 -4.23 -20.89
C ASN A 104 -3.48 -3.19 -21.49
N ASN A 105 -4.80 -3.41 -21.37
CA ASN A 105 -5.83 -2.52 -21.89
C ASN A 105 -6.27 -1.44 -20.90
N ILE A 106 -5.77 -1.46 -19.66
CA ILE A 106 -6.03 -0.39 -18.68
C ILE A 106 -5.58 0.95 -19.29
N THR A 107 -6.51 1.89 -19.31
CA THR A 107 -6.27 3.26 -19.78
C THR A 107 -6.54 4.24 -18.65
N ILE A 108 -5.64 5.21 -18.48
CA ILE A 108 -5.82 6.30 -17.53
C ILE A 108 -5.80 7.64 -18.25
N TRP A 109 -6.57 8.59 -17.75
CA TRP A 109 -6.55 9.97 -18.20
C TRP A 109 -5.71 10.81 -17.25
N HIS A 110 -4.59 11.35 -17.73
CA HIS A 110 -3.72 12.19 -16.91
C HIS A 110 -2.98 13.21 -17.78
N ASN A 111 -3.00 14.49 -17.37
CA ASN A 111 -2.43 15.64 -18.10
C ASN A 111 -2.92 15.74 -19.55
N HIS A 112 -4.24 15.73 -19.76
CA HIS A 112 -4.91 15.84 -21.06
C HIS A 112 -4.48 14.78 -22.10
N ARG A 113 -3.96 13.63 -21.64
CA ARG A 113 -3.53 12.53 -22.49
C ARG A 113 -4.00 11.20 -21.92
N LEU A 114 -4.41 10.31 -22.82
CA LEU A 114 -4.70 8.92 -22.50
C LEU A 114 -3.38 8.12 -22.44
N TRP A 115 -3.14 7.45 -21.31
CA TRP A 115 -2.01 6.56 -21.11
C TRP A 115 -2.47 5.11 -21.03
N LYS A 116 -1.73 4.22 -21.69
CA LYS A 116 -1.89 2.77 -21.62
C LYS A 116 -0.68 2.18 -20.91
N TYR A 117 -0.82 0.97 -20.35
CA TYR A 117 0.27 0.25 -19.71
C TYR A 117 1.56 0.21 -20.58
N LYS A 118 1.45 -0.11 -21.87
CA LYS A 118 2.60 -0.17 -22.79
C LYS A 118 3.41 1.13 -22.91
N ASN A 119 2.79 2.28 -22.63
CA ASN A 119 3.44 3.59 -22.71
C ASN A 119 4.12 3.99 -21.40
N MET A 120 3.77 3.34 -20.29
CA MET A 120 4.18 3.70 -18.93
C MET A 120 4.91 2.58 -18.17
N CYS A 121 4.99 1.38 -18.75
CA CYS A 121 5.73 0.25 -18.21
C CYS A 121 7.23 0.53 -18.14
N ALA A 122 7.93 -0.07 -17.17
CA ALA A 122 9.38 -0.08 -17.14
C ALA A 122 9.92 -0.89 -18.34
N LYS A 123 10.94 -0.35 -19.02
CA LYS A 123 11.42 -0.86 -20.31
C LYS A 123 12.84 -1.36 -20.25
N LYS A 124 13.07 -2.48 -20.93
CA LYS A 124 14.39 -3.02 -21.28
C LYS A 124 14.47 -3.05 -22.81
N ASN A 125 15.43 -2.34 -23.40
CA ASN A 125 15.57 -2.26 -24.86
C ASN A 125 14.26 -1.86 -25.60
N ARG A 126 13.55 -0.85 -25.07
CA ARG A 126 12.26 -0.33 -25.57
C ARG A 126 11.06 -1.27 -25.46
N ARG A 127 11.20 -2.45 -24.88
CA ARG A 127 10.09 -3.37 -24.60
C ARG A 127 9.74 -3.35 -23.12
N CYS A 128 8.46 -3.49 -22.80
CA CYS A 128 8.03 -3.66 -21.42
C CYS A 128 8.60 -4.97 -20.85
N PHE A 129 8.66 -5.05 -19.53
CA PHE A 129 8.75 -6.35 -18.88
C PHE A 129 7.50 -7.18 -19.23
N GLU A 130 7.71 -8.38 -19.79
CA GLU A 130 6.66 -9.31 -20.22
C GLU A 130 6.73 -10.56 -19.35
N ASN A 131 5.58 -11.15 -19.04
CA ASN A 131 5.50 -12.40 -18.30
C ASN A 131 5.81 -13.57 -19.24
N THR A 132 7.05 -14.07 -19.21
CA THR A 132 7.57 -15.09 -20.14
C THR A 132 6.73 -16.38 -20.19
N ILE A 133 6.01 -16.70 -19.11
CA ILE A 133 5.09 -17.85 -19.07
C ILE A 133 4.03 -17.80 -20.17
N LEU A 134 3.61 -16.61 -20.59
CA LEU A 134 2.61 -16.42 -21.66
C LEU A 134 3.14 -16.80 -23.05
N GLU A 135 4.47 -16.86 -23.25
CA GLU A 135 5.07 -17.29 -24.52
C GLU A 135 4.79 -18.78 -24.82
N PHE A 136 4.42 -19.57 -23.80
CA PHE A 136 4.08 -20.98 -23.96
C PHE A 136 2.63 -21.23 -24.40
N ALA A 137 1.82 -20.18 -24.62
CA ALA A 137 0.43 -20.31 -25.07
C ALA A 137 0.28 -21.19 -26.32
N ASP A 138 1.17 -21.00 -27.30
CA ASP A 138 1.14 -21.73 -28.57
C ASP A 138 1.65 -23.17 -28.45
N ARG A 139 2.26 -23.53 -27.31
CA ARG A 139 2.88 -24.85 -27.06
C ARG A 139 2.09 -25.71 -26.08
N LEU A 140 0.93 -25.25 -25.61
CA LEU A 140 0.11 -26.00 -24.65
C LEU A 140 -0.32 -27.38 -25.20
N ASP A 141 -0.65 -27.47 -26.49
CA ASP A 141 -1.00 -28.73 -27.14
C ASP A 141 0.16 -29.74 -27.16
N ASP A 142 1.39 -29.24 -27.31
CA ASP A 142 2.59 -30.07 -27.32
C ASP A 142 2.99 -30.49 -25.90
N MET A 143 2.72 -29.64 -24.91
CA MET A 143 2.90 -29.96 -23.49
C MET A 143 1.93 -31.04 -23.03
N GLU A 144 0.65 -30.93 -23.40
CA GLU A 144 -0.37 -31.94 -23.07
C GLU A 144 -0.05 -33.30 -23.70
N LYS A 145 0.58 -33.31 -24.89
CA LYS A 145 1.02 -34.52 -25.59
C LYS A 145 2.40 -35.03 -25.14
N GLY A 146 3.04 -34.39 -24.17
CA GLY A 146 4.38 -34.74 -23.68
C GLY A 146 5.51 -34.54 -24.71
N LYS A 147 5.27 -33.77 -25.78
CA LYS A 147 6.27 -33.45 -26.80
C LYS A 147 7.16 -32.27 -26.40
N TYR A 148 6.67 -31.43 -25.50
CA TYR A 148 7.37 -30.27 -25.00
C TYR A 148 7.26 -30.21 -23.49
N SER A 149 8.40 -30.03 -22.81
CA SER A 149 8.45 -29.92 -21.36
C SER A 149 9.33 -28.74 -20.97
N ILE A 150 9.04 -28.13 -19.83
CA ILE A 150 9.78 -26.98 -19.31
C ILE A 150 10.72 -27.46 -18.21
N ASP A 151 11.99 -27.06 -18.27
CA ASP A 151 12.98 -27.39 -17.25
C ASP A 151 12.74 -26.61 -15.95
N TYR A 152 12.95 -27.27 -14.81
CA TYR A 152 12.97 -26.65 -13.48
C TYR A 152 14.37 -26.76 -12.86
N PRO A 153 14.89 -25.71 -12.17
CA PRO A 153 14.28 -24.41 -11.85
C PRO A 153 14.46 -23.32 -12.91
N LEU A 154 15.15 -23.64 -14.01
CA LEU A 154 15.54 -22.68 -15.04
C LEU A 154 15.64 -23.37 -16.40
N MET A 155 15.02 -22.77 -17.40
CA MET A 155 15.08 -23.20 -18.79
C MET A 155 15.77 -22.13 -19.63
N ILE A 156 16.66 -22.55 -20.54
CA ILE A 156 17.28 -21.65 -21.51
C ILE A 156 16.77 -22.02 -22.89
N ASN A 157 16.15 -21.07 -23.57
CA ASN A 157 15.75 -21.27 -24.95
C ASN A 157 16.98 -21.10 -25.85
N GLU A 158 17.47 -22.19 -26.44
CA GLU A 158 18.69 -22.21 -27.25
C GLU A 158 18.66 -21.30 -28.49
N VAL A 159 17.46 -20.99 -29.01
CA VAL A 159 17.30 -20.14 -30.22
C VAL A 159 17.29 -18.66 -29.85
N THR A 160 16.53 -18.30 -28.82
CA THR A 160 16.35 -16.89 -28.42
C THR A 160 17.34 -16.45 -27.36
N PHE A 161 18.08 -17.39 -26.77
CA PHE A 161 18.93 -17.20 -25.58
C PHE A 161 18.20 -16.55 -24.41
N LYS A 162 16.86 -16.66 -24.38
CA LYS A 162 16.05 -16.20 -23.26
C LYS A 162 16.13 -17.20 -22.12
N VAL A 163 16.34 -16.66 -20.92
CA VAL A 163 16.33 -17.42 -19.68
C VAL A 163 14.94 -17.34 -19.07
N PHE A 164 14.30 -18.49 -18.87
CA PHE A 164 13.05 -18.61 -18.16
C PHE A 164 13.31 -19.18 -16.77
N PHE A 165 13.19 -18.33 -15.75
CA PHE A 165 13.41 -18.74 -14.37
C PHE A 165 12.09 -19.23 -13.74
N SER A 166 11.73 -20.48 -14.03
CA SER A 166 10.47 -21.10 -13.62
C SER A 166 10.28 -21.08 -12.10
N ALA A 167 11.36 -21.20 -11.32
CA ALA A 167 11.29 -21.15 -9.85
C ALA A 167 10.87 -19.79 -9.25
N ALA A 168 11.07 -18.66 -9.94
CA ALA A 168 10.61 -17.37 -9.45
C ALA A 168 9.12 -17.11 -9.74
N PHE A 169 8.62 -17.65 -10.85
CA PHE A 169 7.30 -17.30 -11.36
C PHE A 169 6.24 -18.38 -11.10
N LEU A 170 6.62 -19.66 -11.01
CA LEU A 170 5.69 -20.76 -10.75
C LEU A 170 5.71 -21.16 -9.27
N GLY A 171 4.54 -21.52 -8.75
CA GLY A 171 4.35 -21.99 -7.38
C GLY A 171 3.67 -23.36 -7.35
N GLY A 172 4.01 -24.17 -6.34
CA GLY A 172 3.47 -25.52 -6.19
C GLY A 172 3.77 -26.42 -7.40
N VAL A 173 5.01 -26.35 -7.89
CA VAL A 173 5.48 -27.11 -9.06
C VAL A 173 5.68 -28.57 -8.67
N LYS A 174 5.16 -29.49 -9.49
CA LYS A 174 5.52 -30.90 -9.46
C LYS A 174 6.41 -31.22 -10.64
N THR A 175 7.53 -31.87 -10.34
CA THR A 175 8.52 -32.24 -11.34
C THR A 175 8.62 -33.76 -11.46
N ASP A 176 8.93 -34.20 -12.67
CA ASP A 176 9.30 -35.59 -12.97
C ASP A 176 10.74 -35.90 -12.47
N GLU A 177 11.17 -37.16 -12.59
CA GLU A 177 12.49 -37.67 -12.23
C GLU A 177 13.65 -36.90 -12.89
N PHE A 178 13.39 -36.27 -14.05
CA PHE A 178 14.35 -35.48 -14.82
C PHE A 178 14.31 -33.98 -14.52
N ASN A 179 13.63 -33.54 -13.45
CA ASN A 179 13.39 -32.13 -13.11
C ASN A 179 12.59 -31.36 -14.19
N MET A 180 11.76 -32.06 -14.95
CA MET A 180 10.85 -31.47 -15.92
C MET A 180 9.53 -31.13 -15.24
N ILE A 181 8.93 -29.98 -15.55
CA ILE A 181 7.67 -29.56 -14.95
C ILE A 181 6.52 -30.38 -15.54
N GLU A 182 5.83 -31.15 -14.70
CA GLU A 182 4.59 -31.84 -15.06
C GLU A 182 3.36 -30.97 -14.80
N SER A 183 3.35 -30.29 -13.66
CA SER A 183 2.24 -29.40 -13.28
C SER A 183 2.72 -28.27 -12.37
N ALA A 184 1.98 -27.17 -12.39
CA ALA A 184 2.18 -26.07 -11.47
C ALA A 184 0.82 -25.60 -10.94
N ARG A 185 0.76 -25.29 -9.64
CA ARG A 185 -0.49 -24.87 -8.99
C ARG A 185 -0.74 -23.37 -9.11
N ALA A 186 0.33 -22.57 -9.15
CA ALA A 186 0.22 -21.12 -9.16
C ALA A 186 1.25 -20.47 -10.09
N VAL A 187 0.95 -19.25 -10.53
CA VAL A 187 1.85 -18.39 -11.32
C VAL A 187 1.81 -16.95 -10.81
N ASN A 188 2.95 -16.27 -10.88
CA ASN A 188 3.09 -14.85 -10.57
C ASN A 188 3.22 -14.03 -11.85
N PHE A 189 2.34 -13.04 -12.03
CA PHE A 189 2.51 -11.98 -13.02
C PHE A 189 3.04 -10.71 -12.37
N LEU A 190 4.00 -10.08 -13.03
CA LEU A 190 4.61 -8.83 -12.59
C LEU A 190 4.47 -7.77 -13.68
N TYR A 191 3.96 -6.60 -13.28
CA TYR A 191 3.82 -5.43 -14.13
C TYR A 191 4.55 -4.27 -13.48
N PHE A 192 5.67 -3.85 -14.06
CA PHE A 192 6.49 -2.76 -13.52
C PHE A 192 6.22 -1.47 -14.27
N LEU A 193 6.15 -0.34 -13.54
CA LEU A 193 5.88 0.98 -14.11
C LEU A 193 7.14 1.86 -14.06
N GLU A 194 7.23 2.81 -14.97
CA GLU A 194 8.29 3.83 -14.96
C GLU A 194 8.05 4.83 -13.82
N THR A 195 9.11 5.09 -13.05
CA THR A 195 9.08 6.01 -11.91
C THR A 195 9.99 7.21 -12.14
N GLY A 196 9.62 8.34 -11.56
CA GLY A 196 10.34 9.61 -11.66
C GLY A 196 9.50 10.76 -11.10
N PRO A 197 10.07 11.96 -10.90
CA PRO A 197 9.42 13.04 -10.13
C PRO A 197 7.99 13.39 -10.58
N ILE A 198 7.71 13.31 -11.89
CA ILE A 198 6.39 13.58 -12.49
C ILE A 198 5.64 12.28 -12.84
N LYS A 199 6.36 11.15 -12.94
CA LYS A 199 5.80 9.88 -13.41
C LYS A 199 5.13 9.08 -12.29
N THR A 200 5.55 9.27 -11.04
CA THR A 200 5.02 8.52 -9.88
C THR A 200 3.53 8.78 -9.66
N GLU A 201 3.08 10.03 -9.73
CA GLU A 201 1.64 10.36 -9.57
C GLU A 201 0.78 9.64 -10.62
N ARG A 202 1.26 9.59 -11.86
CA ARG A 202 0.60 8.85 -12.93
C ARG A 202 0.59 7.34 -12.68
N ALA A 203 1.68 6.78 -12.18
CA ALA A 203 1.77 5.37 -11.84
C ALA A 203 0.78 5.02 -10.72
N ASN A 204 0.64 5.89 -9.72
CA ASN A 204 -0.32 5.74 -8.63
C ASN A 204 -1.78 5.69 -9.12
N VAL A 205 -2.15 6.57 -10.07
CA VAL A 205 -3.49 6.54 -10.69
C VAL A 205 -3.73 5.23 -11.45
N TRP A 206 -2.71 4.70 -12.13
CA TRP A 206 -2.81 3.40 -12.81
C TRP A 206 -2.94 2.24 -11.83
N GLU A 207 -2.18 2.24 -10.74
CA GLU A 207 -2.29 1.21 -9.69
C GLU A 207 -3.68 1.22 -9.05
N ALA A 208 -4.25 2.40 -8.79
CA ALA A 208 -5.62 2.51 -8.28
C ALA A 208 -6.66 1.93 -9.28
N ALA A 209 -6.53 2.26 -10.57
CA ALA A 209 -7.40 1.71 -11.61
C ALA A 209 -7.22 0.19 -11.78
N PHE A 210 -5.99 -0.30 -11.61
CA PHE A 210 -5.68 -1.73 -11.61
C PHE A 210 -6.33 -2.46 -10.43
N LEU A 211 -6.26 -1.89 -9.21
CA LEU A 211 -6.90 -2.47 -8.02
C LEU A 211 -8.41 -2.58 -8.21
N GLN A 212 -9.05 -1.51 -8.70
CA GLN A 212 -10.50 -1.51 -9.00
C GLN A 212 -10.87 -2.57 -10.04
N LEU A 213 -10.11 -2.67 -11.13
CA LEU A 213 -10.34 -3.68 -12.15
C LEU A 213 -10.26 -5.10 -11.58
N MET A 214 -9.28 -5.37 -10.71
CA MET A 214 -9.08 -6.69 -10.13
C MET A 214 -10.15 -7.06 -9.09
N GLU A 215 -10.70 -6.07 -8.38
CA GLU A 215 -11.82 -6.25 -7.44
C GLU A 215 -13.13 -6.61 -8.16
N GLU A 216 -13.37 -6.05 -9.33
CA GLU A 216 -14.58 -6.31 -10.13
C GLU A 216 -14.52 -7.61 -10.94
N THR A 217 -13.32 -8.17 -11.13
CA THR A 217 -13.14 -9.37 -11.97
C THR A 217 -13.22 -10.66 -11.19
N GLU A 218 -14.13 -11.53 -11.60
CA GLU A 218 -14.18 -12.92 -11.14
C GLU A 218 -13.90 -13.89 -12.29
N PHE A 219 -13.21 -14.98 -11.98
CA PHE A 219 -12.87 -16.05 -12.92
C PHE A 219 -13.35 -17.40 -12.41
N GLU A 220 -13.79 -18.25 -13.34
CA GLU A 220 -14.35 -19.57 -13.01
C GLU A 220 -13.26 -20.57 -12.61
N HIS A 221 -12.14 -20.60 -13.34
CA HIS A 221 -11.10 -21.64 -13.21
C HIS A 221 -9.90 -21.24 -12.35
N ILE A 222 -9.77 -19.96 -11.99
CA ILE A 222 -8.63 -19.44 -11.23
C ILE A 222 -9.07 -18.65 -10.00
N ASN A 223 -8.23 -18.65 -8.99
CA ASN A 223 -8.28 -17.74 -7.86
C ASN A 223 -7.15 -16.71 -8.02
N ILE A 224 -7.46 -15.45 -7.77
CA ILE A 224 -6.52 -14.34 -7.95
C ILE A 224 -6.28 -13.63 -6.62
N ALA A 225 -5.01 -13.44 -6.29
CA ALA A 225 -4.58 -12.54 -5.23
C ALA A 225 -3.67 -11.48 -5.86
N TYR A 226 -3.92 -10.21 -5.56
CA TYR A 226 -3.20 -9.12 -6.20
C TYR A 226 -2.78 -8.10 -5.16
N TYR A 227 -1.67 -7.40 -5.44
CA TYR A 227 -1.25 -6.25 -4.66
C TYR A 227 -0.38 -5.33 -5.51
N THR A 228 -0.32 -4.07 -5.08
CA THR A 228 0.44 -3.00 -5.72
C THR A 228 1.33 -2.30 -4.71
N SER A 229 2.14 -1.33 -5.15
CA SER A 229 2.93 -0.51 -4.23
C SER A 229 2.05 0.35 -3.29
N LEU A 230 0.86 0.76 -3.77
CA LEU A 230 -0.11 1.53 -2.98
C LEU A 230 -0.99 0.71 -2.04
N THR A 231 -1.07 -0.61 -2.20
CA THR A 231 -2.00 -1.43 -1.42
C THR A 231 -1.76 -1.30 0.09
N LEU A 232 -0.49 -1.27 0.52
CA LEU A 232 -0.16 -1.15 1.94
C LEU A 232 -0.58 0.20 2.52
N SER A 233 -0.27 1.31 1.85
CA SER A 233 -0.64 2.65 2.31
C SER A 233 -2.15 2.85 2.29
N ALA A 234 -2.84 2.38 1.24
CA ALA A 234 -4.30 2.44 1.12
C ALA A 234 -5.01 1.62 2.21
N GLU A 235 -4.55 0.40 2.50
CA GLU A 235 -5.14 -0.43 3.56
C GLU A 235 -4.88 0.14 4.96
N LEU A 236 -3.70 0.71 5.21
CA LEU A 236 -3.41 1.43 6.46
C LEU A 236 -4.31 2.66 6.64
N GLU A 237 -4.53 3.43 5.57
CA GLU A 237 -5.44 4.59 5.60
C GLU A 237 -6.89 4.17 5.83
N LYS A 238 -7.36 3.13 5.13
CA LYS A 238 -8.71 2.57 5.31
C LYS A 238 -8.92 2.06 6.74
N ASN A 239 -7.92 1.37 7.30
CA ASN A 239 -7.96 0.93 8.69
C ASN A 239 -8.05 2.14 9.64
N THR A 240 -7.25 3.18 9.40
CA THR A 240 -7.25 4.41 10.20
C THR A 240 -8.62 5.11 10.15
N ILE A 241 -9.23 5.22 8.97
CA ILE A 241 -10.56 5.84 8.79
C ILE A 241 -11.64 5.00 9.47
N SER A 242 -11.53 3.67 9.46
CA SER A 242 -12.51 2.78 10.10
C SER A 242 -12.61 2.99 11.63
N VAL A 243 -11.57 3.56 12.25
CA VAL A 243 -11.52 3.84 13.70
C VAL A 243 -12.16 5.19 14.07
N LEU A 244 -12.29 6.13 13.13
CA LEU A 244 -12.94 7.44 13.36
C LEU A 244 -14.36 7.35 13.96
N PRO A 245 -15.27 6.45 13.54
CA PRO A 245 -16.57 6.33 14.21
C PRO A 245 -16.45 5.90 15.68
N LEU A 246 -15.52 5.01 16.03
CA LEU A 246 -15.28 4.62 17.43
C LEU A 246 -14.79 5.80 18.28
N PHE A 247 -14.08 6.76 17.68
CA PHE A 247 -13.68 8.00 18.37
C PHE A 247 -14.90 8.79 18.87
N SER A 248 -15.95 8.92 18.05
CA SER A 248 -17.16 9.63 18.47
C SER A 248 -17.89 8.93 19.62
N VAL A 249 -17.99 7.58 19.57
CA VAL A 249 -18.63 6.78 20.61
C VAL A 249 -17.87 6.86 21.94
N THR A 250 -16.53 6.76 21.90
CA THR A 250 -15.71 6.83 23.13
C THR A 250 -15.78 8.20 23.80
N VAL A 251 -15.82 9.30 23.05
CA VAL A 251 -16.03 10.64 23.60
C VAL A 251 -17.39 10.75 24.31
N VAL A 252 -18.46 10.22 23.72
CA VAL A 252 -19.80 10.21 24.35
C VAL A 252 -19.80 9.42 25.65
N ILE A 253 -19.20 8.22 25.65
CA ILE A 253 -19.09 7.38 26.86
C ILE A 253 -18.28 8.08 27.95
N MET A 254 -17.14 8.68 27.60
CA MET A 254 -16.30 9.42 28.55
C MET A 254 -17.04 10.61 29.15
N LEU A 255 -17.77 11.39 28.33
CA LEU A 255 -18.59 12.49 28.83
C LEU A 255 -19.69 11.98 29.76
N ALA A 256 -20.43 10.92 29.38
CA ALA A 256 -21.47 10.34 30.22
C ALA A 256 -20.92 9.81 31.55
N PHE A 257 -19.77 9.14 31.53
CA PHE A 257 -19.08 8.67 32.73
C PHE A 257 -18.59 9.82 33.62
N SER A 258 -17.99 10.87 33.03
CA SER A 258 -17.51 12.05 33.77
C SER A 258 -18.67 12.80 34.45
N VAL A 259 -19.82 12.92 33.76
CA VAL A 259 -21.02 13.55 34.31
C VAL A 259 -21.59 12.69 35.43
N SER A 260 -21.72 11.39 35.22
CA SER A 260 -22.27 10.45 36.21
C SER A 260 -21.43 10.39 37.48
N THR A 261 -20.11 10.40 37.35
CA THR A 261 -19.18 10.41 38.51
C THR A 261 -19.17 11.75 39.25
N CYS A 262 -19.44 12.86 38.56
CA CYS A 262 -19.57 14.19 39.16
C CYS A 262 -20.98 14.51 39.70
N MET A 263 -21.94 13.58 39.55
CA MET A 263 -23.27 13.66 40.16
C MET A 263 -23.23 13.08 41.57
N MET A 264 -23.80 13.83 42.52
CA MET A 264 -24.05 13.34 43.88
C MET A 264 -25.56 13.08 44.04
N LEU A 265 -25.94 12.30 45.06
CA LEU A 265 -27.35 12.01 45.39
C LEU A 265 -28.18 13.28 45.63
N ASP A 266 -27.53 14.36 46.11
CA ASP A 266 -28.12 15.70 46.18
C ASP A 266 -27.89 16.46 44.86
N TRP A 267 -28.96 16.83 44.17
CA TRP A 267 -28.89 17.63 42.93
C TRP A 267 -28.25 19.03 43.14
N VAL A 268 -28.38 19.62 44.33
CA VAL A 268 -27.83 20.94 44.66
C VAL A 268 -26.30 20.90 44.85
N LYS A 269 -25.74 19.76 45.23
CA LYS A 269 -24.28 19.56 45.39
C LYS A 269 -23.61 18.99 44.15
N SER A 270 -24.40 18.47 43.20
CA SER A 270 -23.91 17.91 41.95
C SER A 270 -23.19 18.99 41.12
N LYS A 271 -21.99 18.67 40.62
CA LYS A 271 -21.19 19.59 39.79
C LYS A 271 -20.86 18.95 38.44
N PRO A 272 -21.89 18.59 37.64
CA PRO A 272 -21.68 17.90 36.36
C PRO A 272 -20.83 18.72 35.39
N TRP A 273 -20.91 20.05 35.46
CA TRP A 273 -20.09 20.95 34.64
C TRP A 273 -18.59 20.81 34.88
N LEU A 274 -18.17 20.37 36.08
CA LEU A 274 -16.75 20.18 36.37
C LEU A 274 -16.17 19.05 35.52
N GLY A 275 -16.91 17.95 35.35
CA GLY A 275 -16.51 16.81 34.53
C GLY A 275 -16.41 17.18 33.05
N VAL A 276 -17.42 17.87 32.52
CA VAL A 276 -17.42 18.32 31.11
C VAL A 276 -16.28 19.29 30.82
N LEU A 277 -16.03 20.25 31.72
CA LEU A 277 -14.90 21.19 31.57
C LEU A 277 -13.54 20.48 31.65
N GLY A 278 -13.44 19.39 32.42
CA GLY A 278 -12.26 18.53 32.46
C GLY A 278 -11.99 17.87 31.10
N CYS A 279 -13.01 17.24 30.51
CA CYS A 279 -12.92 16.64 29.18
C CYS A 279 -12.58 17.68 28.10
N PHE A 280 -13.23 18.86 28.16
CA PHE A 280 -12.96 19.96 27.22
C PHE A 280 -11.52 20.48 27.35
N SER A 281 -11.02 20.67 28.58
CA SER A 281 -9.64 21.10 28.82
C SER A 281 -8.62 20.10 28.25
N SER A 282 -8.89 18.79 28.38
CA SER A 282 -8.02 17.77 27.82
C SER A 282 -8.02 17.82 26.28
N ALA A 283 -9.18 17.94 25.65
CA ALA A 283 -9.28 18.07 24.20
C ALA A 283 -8.54 19.31 23.65
N VAL A 284 -8.66 20.45 24.32
CA VAL A 284 -7.93 21.69 23.96
C VAL A 284 -6.42 21.51 24.13
N ALA A 285 -5.97 20.82 25.18
CA ALA A 285 -4.55 20.53 25.39
C ALA A 285 -3.98 19.63 24.29
N VAL A 286 -4.72 18.59 23.88
CA VAL A 286 -4.35 17.70 22.78
C VAL A 286 -4.22 18.48 21.47
N ALA A 287 -5.23 19.31 21.14
CA ALA A 287 -5.20 20.13 19.92
C ALA A 287 -4.05 21.13 19.90
N ALA A 288 -3.76 21.77 21.04
CA ALA A 288 -2.63 22.69 21.17
C ALA A 288 -1.28 21.98 21.04
N ALA A 289 -1.13 20.78 21.62
CA ALA A 289 0.09 19.98 21.52
C ALA A 289 0.37 19.56 20.07
N PHE A 290 -0.64 19.02 19.37
CA PHE A 290 -0.51 18.68 17.96
C PHE A 290 -0.23 19.90 17.08
N GLY A 291 -0.96 21.00 17.28
CA GLY A 291 -0.73 22.24 16.53
C GLY A 291 0.69 22.79 16.72
N LEU A 292 1.24 22.73 17.95
CA LEU A 292 2.62 23.09 18.21
C LEU A 292 3.61 22.18 17.48
N THR A 293 3.42 20.86 17.51
CA THR A 293 4.30 19.91 16.82
C THR A 293 4.34 20.14 15.31
N VAL A 294 3.19 20.46 14.71
CA VAL A 294 3.11 20.81 13.28
C VAL A 294 3.82 22.13 12.99
N TYR A 295 3.74 23.13 13.88
CA TYR A 295 4.54 24.36 13.74
C TYR A 295 6.04 24.12 13.84
N CYS A 296 6.48 23.12 14.61
CA CYS A 296 7.87 22.67 14.64
C CYS A 296 8.30 21.91 13.37
N GLY A 297 7.41 21.72 12.40
CA GLY A 297 7.71 21.06 11.13
C GLY A 297 7.60 19.54 11.16
N LEU A 298 6.98 18.97 12.20
CA LEU A 298 6.74 17.53 12.27
C LEU A 298 5.57 17.13 11.36
N GLU A 299 5.77 16.05 10.61
CA GLU A 299 4.78 15.46 9.71
C GLU A 299 3.74 14.68 10.52
N PHE A 300 2.50 14.65 10.02
CA PHE A 300 1.39 13.96 10.65
C PHE A 300 1.12 12.63 9.97
N ILE A 301 0.89 11.60 10.78
CA ILE A 301 0.69 10.22 10.33
C ILE A 301 -0.69 9.76 10.80
N GLY A 302 -1.37 8.90 10.03
CA GLY A 302 -2.68 8.37 10.39
C GLY A 302 -2.76 7.75 11.79
N LEU A 303 -1.68 7.08 12.24
CA LEU A 303 -1.57 6.50 13.58
C LEU A 303 -1.73 7.52 14.72
N ASN A 304 -1.41 8.79 14.47
CA ASN A 304 -1.58 9.85 15.48
C ASN A 304 -3.05 10.09 15.85
N LEU A 305 -4.01 9.60 15.05
CA LEU A 305 -5.44 9.65 15.38
C LEU A 305 -5.79 8.80 16.61
N ALA A 306 -4.94 7.84 17.00
CA ALA A 306 -5.11 7.06 18.23
C ALA A 306 -4.56 7.79 19.49
N ALA A 307 -3.70 8.78 19.33
CA ALA A 307 -3.06 9.47 20.46
C ALA A 307 -4.04 10.22 21.39
N PRO A 308 -5.09 10.91 20.88
CA PRO A 308 -6.11 11.51 21.76
C PRO A 308 -6.77 10.49 22.70
N PHE A 309 -6.97 9.24 22.27
CA PHE A 309 -7.54 8.17 23.11
C PHE A 309 -6.61 7.85 24.29
N LEU A 310 -5.31 7.69 24.02
CA LEU A 310 -4.30 7.43 25.03
C LEU A 310 -4.16 8.59 26.03
N MET A 311 -4.36 9.83 25.58
CA MET A 311 -4.29 11.01 26.45
C MET A 311 -5.56 11.22 27.30
N LEU A 312 -6.73 10.81 26.79
CA LEU A 312 -8.01 10.92 27.51
C LEU A 312 -8.24 9.79 28.52
N GLY A 313 -7.68 8.60 28.29
CA GLY A 313 -7.90 7.40 29.12
C GLY A 313 -6.98 7.24 30.33
N LYS A 314 -6.44 8.33 30.88
CA LYS A 314 -5.61 8.29 32.10
C LYS A 314 -6.42 8.43 33.38
#